data_AF-A0A655ARK4-F1
#
_entry.id   AF-A0A655ARK4-F1
#
_cell.length_a   1.000
_cell.length_b   1.000
_cell.length_c   1.000
_cell.angle_alpha   90.00
_cell.angle_beta   90.00
_cell.angle_gamma   90.00
#
_symmetry.space_group_name_H-M   'P 1'
#
loop_
_entity.id
_entity.type
_entity.pdbx_description
1 polymer ?
#
loop_
_entity_poly.entity_id
_entity_poly.type
_entity_poly.pdbx_seq_one_letter_code
_entity_poly.pdbx_strand_id
1 'polypeptide(L)' 'MAGRALVAELGGGVAANITSIAARFTKPVFPGETLSTVIWRTEPGRAVFRTEVAGSDGAEARVVLDDGAVEYVAG' A
#
# COMPACT_ATOMS: atom_id res chain seq x y z
N MET A 1 4.12 -1.86 6.80
CA MET A 1 2.98 -0.92 6.89
C MET A 1 2.88 -0.12 5.60
N ALA A 2 1.67 0.02 5.04
CA ALA A 2 1.44 0.59 3.70
C ALA A 2 2.05 1.98 3.52
N GLY A 3 1.75 2.94 4.39
CA GLY A 3 2.30 4.31 4.28
C GLY A 3 3.83 4.35 4.26
N ARG A 4 4.51 3.51 5.06
CA ARG A 4 5.98 3.40 5.02
C ARG A 4 6.48 2.84 3.69
N ALA A 5 5.81 1.83 3.14
CA ALA A 5 6.15 1.27 1.84
C ALA A 5 5.97 2.32 0.73
N LEU A 6 4.89 3.10 0.75
CA LEU A 6 4.67 4.20 -0.21
C LEU A 6 5.79 5.24 -0.15
N VAL A 7 6.19 5.69 1.05
CA VAL A 7 7.30 6.66 1.21
C VAL A 7 8.61 6.10 0.68
N ALA A 8 8.92 4.83 0.96
CA ALA A 8 10.16 4.21 0.50
C ALA A 8 10.19 4.04 -1.03
N GLU A 9 9.12 3.50 -1.62
CA GLU A 9 9.08 3.09 -3.02
C GLU A 9 8.73 4.22 -3.99
N LEU A 10 7.93 5.20 -3.56
CA LEU A 10 7.46 6.30 -4.42
C LEU A 10 8.07 7.65 -4.02
N GLY A 11 8.28 7.88 -2.73
CA GLY A 11 8.81 9.14 -2.20
C GLY A 11 10.34 9.21 -2.10
N GLY A 12 11.05 8.14 -2.43
CA GLY A 12 12.51 8.07 -2.27
C GLY A 12 12.96 8.19 -0.81
N GLY A 13 12.13 7.74 0.13
CA GLY A 13 12.36 7.88 1.58
C GLY A 13 12.00 9.25 2.16
N VAL A 14 11.57 10.21 1.34
CA VAL A 14 11.16 11.55 1.79
C VAL A 14 9.64 11.59 1.94
N ALA A 15 9.16 11.65 3.18
CA ALA A 15 7.72 11.61 3.47
C ALA A 15 6.94 12.75 2.80
N ALA A 16 7.54 13.94 2.69
CA ALA A 16 6.93 15.11 2.03
C ALA A 16 6.67 14.90 0.52
N ASN A 17 7.28 13.89 -0.10
CA ASN A 17 7.04 13.56 -1.50
C ASN A 17 5.76 12.74 -1.70
N ILE A 18 5.11 12.26 -0.63
CA ILE A 18 3.78 11.63 -0.70
C ILE A 18 2.74 12.69 -0.35
N THR A 19 1.93 13.08 -1.33
CA THR A 19 1.05 14.24 -1.23
C THR A 19 -0.41 13.87 -0.93
N SER A 20 -0.82 12.65 -1.27
CA SER A 20 -2.16 12.13 -0.98
C SER A 20 -2.14 10.62 -0.83
N ILE A 21 -2.93 10.09 0.11
CA ILE A 21 -3.20 8.66 0.27
C ILE A 21 -4.69 8.48 0.53
N ALA A 22 -5.35 7.65 -0.27
CA ALA A 22 -6.71 7.17 -0.04
C ALA A 22 -6.71 5.63 -0.09
N ALA A 23 -7.53 4.99 0.74
CA ALA A 23 -7.75 3.55 0.70
C ALA A 23 -9.03 3.17 1.45
N ARG A 24 -9.59 2.00 1.12
CA ARG A 24 -10.67 1.38 1.88
C ARG A 24 -10.10 0.31 2.82
N PHE A 25 -10.40 0.41 4.12
CA PHE A 25 -10.20 -0.69 5.05
C PHE A 25 -11.27 -1.76 4.82
N THR A 26 -10.86 -2.97 4.45
CA THR A 26 -11.79 -4.04 4.05
C THR A 26 -11.90 -5.15 5.08
N LYS A 27 -10.84 -5.44 5.84
CA LYS A 27 -10.78 -6.52 6.84
C LYS A 27 -9.83 -6.13 8.00
N PRO A 28 -10.04 -6.63 9.24
CA PRO A 28 -9.19 -6.30 10.39
C PRO A 28 -7.76 -6.84 10.23
N VAL A 29 -6.75 -6.25 10.86
CA VAL A 29 -5.40 -6.82 10.97
C VAL A 29 -5.15 -7.23 12.43
N PHE A 30 -4.55 -8.39 12.63
CA PHE A 30 -4.17 -8.88 13.95
C PHE A 30 -2.69 -8.61 14.25
N PRO A 31 -2.32 -8.33 15.52
CA PRO A 31 -0.92 -8.16 15.90
C PRO A 31 -0.06 -9.38 15.52
N GLY A 32 1.12 -9.11 14.94
CA GLY A 32 2.05 -10.14 14.48
C GLY A 32 1.83 -10.62 13.05
N GLU A 33 0.74 -10.22 12.38
CA GLU A 33 0.53 -10.55 10.97
C GLU A 33 1.54 -9.84 10.05
N THR A 34 2.06 -10.60 9.08
CA THR A 34 2.90 -10.05 8.02
C THR A 34 2.02 -9.41 6.95
N LEU A 35 2.27 -8.13 6.66
CA LEU A 35 1.58 -7.36 5.63
C LEU A 35 2.43 -7.23 4.38
N SER A 36 1.87 -7.61 3.23
CA SER A 36 2.43 -7.32 1.91
C SER A 36 1.70 -6.13 1.30
N THR A 37 2.44 -5.16 0.76
CA THR A 37 1.86 -4.03 0.01
C THR A 37 2.38 -4.09 -1.41
N VAL A 38 1.46 -4.20 -2.37
CA VAL A 38 1.78 -4.19 -3.79
C VAL A 38 1.39 -2.83 -4.34
N ILE A 39 2.28 -2.24 -5.14
CA ILE A 39 2.17 -0.87 -5.66
C ILE A 39 2.31 -0.93 -7.17
N TRP A 40 1.34 -0.35 -7.88
CA TRP A 40 1.36 -0.24 -9.34
C TRP A 40 1.37 1.24 -9.72
N ARG A 41 2.46 1.70 -10.35
CA ARG A 41 2.54 3.05 -10.92
C ARG A 41 1.66 3.10 -12.15
N THR A 42 0.70 4.03 -12.18
CA THR A 42 -0.27 4.16 -13.27
C THR A 42 0.07 5.32 -14.19
N GLU A 43 0.59 6.42 -13.62
CA GLU A 43 0.99 7.64 -14.32
C GLU A 43 2.13 8.34 -13.55
N PRO A 44 2.85 9.31 -14.15
CA PRO A 44 3.80 10.14 -13.40
C PRO A 44 3.11 10.78 -12.17
N GLY A 45 3.66 10.50 -10.98
CA GLY A 45 3.13 11.01 -9.71
C GLY A 45 1.85 10.33 -9.21
N ARG A 46 1.38 9.24 -9.84
CA ARG A 46 0.20 8.47 -9.41
C ARG A 46 0.46 6.98 -9.38
N ALA A 47 0.00 6.32 -8.32
CA ALA A 47 -0.01 4.88 -8.22
C ALA A 47 -1.28 4.39 -7.52
N VAL A 48 -1.61 3.12 -7.74
CA VAL A 48 -2.59 2.38 -6.95
C VAL A 48 -1.89 1.34 -6.11
N PHE A 49 -2.48 0.97 -4.98
CA PHE A 49 -1.91 -0.03 -4.10
C PHE A 49 -2.97 -0.90 -3.42
N ARG A 50 -2.52 -2.08 -2.98
CA ARG A 50 -3.29 -3.02 -2.16
C ARG A 50 -2.40 -3.52 -1.03
N THR A 51 -2.98 -3.71 0.14
CA THR A 51 -2.30 -4.39 1.26
C THR A 51 -3.06 -5.64 1.64
N GLU A 52 -2.33 -6.73 1.82
CA GLU A 52 -2.87 -8.05 2.14
C GLU A 52 -2.06 -8.75 3.22
N VAL A 53 -2.74 -9.64 3.95
CA VAL A 53 -2.12 -10.68 4.76
C VAL A 53 -2.10 -11.94 3.91
N ALA A 54 -0.93 -12.57 3.76
CA ALA A 54 -0.83 -13.84 3.06
C ALA A 54 -1.72 -14.90 3.74
N GLY A 55 -2.48 -15.66 2.95
CA GLY A 55 -3.22 -16.81 3.46
C GLY A 55 -2.23 -17.89 3.91
N SER A 56 -2.53 -18.57 5.01
CA SER A 56 -1.80 -19.76 5.42
C SER A 56 -2.29 -20.97 4.64
N ASP A 57 -1.36 -21.82 4.19
CA ASP A 57 -1.58 -23.18 3.68
C ASP A 57 -2.78 -23.32 2.70
N GLY A 58 -2.65 -22.71 1.51
CA GLY A 58 -3.65 -22.79 0.44
C GLY A 58 -4.88 -21.88 0.61
N ALA A 59 -4.99 -21.13 1.70
CA ALA A 59 -6.01 -20.11 1.87
C ALA A 59 -5.77 -18.87 0.98
N GLU A 60 -6.86 -18.21 0.59
CA GLU A 60 -6.80 -16.96 -0.16
C GLU A 60 -6.17 -15.84 0.68
N ALA A 61 -5.40 -14.96 0.03
CA ALA A 61 -4.87 -13.76 0.67
C ALA A 61 -6.01 -12.86 1.18
N ARG A 62 -5.81 -12.32 2.37
CA ARG A 62 -6.78 -11.45 3.01
C ARG A 62 -6.44 -10.00 2.71
N VAL A 63 -7.15 -9.42 1.73
CA VAL A 63 -7.05 -7.98 1.44
C VAL A 63 -7.56 -7.18 2.63
N VAL A 64 -6.69 -6.31 3.19
CA VAL A 64 -6.98 -5.47 4.36
C VAL A 64 -7.06 -3.98 4.03
N LEU A 65 -6.34 -3.56 2.97
CA LEU A 65 -6.51 -2.27 2.32
C LEU A 65 -6.73 -2.51 0.83
N ASP A 66 -7.80 -1.95 0.29
CA ASP A 66 -8.18 -2.08 -1.12
C ASP A 66 -8.55 -0.71 -1.70
N ASP A 67 -8.64 -0.64 -3.04
CA ASP A 67 -8.82 0.62 -3.79
C ASP A 67 -7.87 1.73 -3.31
N GLY A 68 -6.62 1.35 -3.04
CA GLY A 68 -5.59 2.27 -2.61
C GLY A 68 -5.18 3.17 -3.76
N ALA A 69 -5.22 4.48 -3.55
CA ALA A 69 -4.69 5.49 -4.46
C ALA A 69 -3.67 6.35 -3.72
N VAL A 70 -2.56 6.66 -4.39
CA VAL A 70 -1.51 7.52 -3.86
C VAL A 70 -1.05 8.51 -4.91
N GLU A 71 -0.89 9.76 -4.49
CA GLU A 71 -0.22 10.80 -5.28
C GLU A 71 1.15 11.08 -4.66
N TYR A 72 2.14 11.29 -5.53
CA TYR A 72 3.51 11.58 -5.14
C TYR A 72 4.16 12.56 -6.11
N VAL A 73 5.21 13.26 -5.66
CA VAL A 73 5.99 14.15 -6.52
C VAL A 73 6.63 13.34 -7.64
N ALA A 74 6.29 13.65 -8.89
CA ALA A 74 6.95 13.05 -10.04
C ALA A 74 8.41 13.52 -10.10
N GLY A 75 9.34 12.57 -10.18
CA GLY A 75 10.76 12.83 -10.43
C GLY A 75 11.06 13.14 -11.89
#